data_AF-A0A2V7JAG3-F1
#
_entry.id   AF-A0A2V7JAG3-F1
#
_cell.length_a   1.000
_cell.length_b   1.000
_cell.length_c   1.000
_cell.angle_alpha   90.00
_cell.angle_beta   90.00
_cell.angle_gamma   90.00
#
_symmetry.space_group_name_H-M   'P 1'
#
loop_
_entity.id
_entity.type
_entity.pdbx_description
1 polymer ?
#
loop_
_entity_poly.entity_id
_entity_poly.type
_entity_poly.pdbx_seq_one_letter_code
_entity_poly.pdbx_strand_id
1 'polypeptide(L)'
;MQAAFDAYGRSDWSALGSLVHPDALTAFRTAQLGSAVGFSLAQNDPQMRGRNIGISPADFVSEDAIKKAEGIRVGKFPGKPTIGELARLSPNEFFVRWCQAAVQDNERGPWLAMQRVGRQIIGEIIENDTLAHVMYRVQIESIYLAGKLEVMSLKKADGRWLMLLNDDVVWNFPLVGPK
;
A
#
# COMPACT_ATOMS: atom_id res chain seq x y z
N MET A 1 16.07 -4.28 -7.02
CA MET A 1 14.88 -5.07 -6.64
C MET A 1 15.10 -5.98 -5.43
N GLN A 2 16.16 -6.80 -5.39
CA GLN A 2 16.41 -7.71 -4.26
C GLN A 2 16.35 -7.02 -2.89
N ALA A 3 16.99 -5.85 -2.74
CA ALA A 3 16.94 -5.05 -1.51
C ALA A 3 15.51 -4.70 -1.04
N ALA A 4 14.56 -4.51 -1.95
CA ALA A 4 13.18 -4.22 -1.60
C ALA A 4 12.44 -5.47 -1.10
N PHE A 5 12.65 -6.63 -1.73
CA PHE A 5 12.11 -7.90 -1.24
C PHE A 5 12.67 -8.24 0.15
N ASP A 6 13.97 -8.02 0.35
CA ASP A 6 14.63 -8.22 1.62
C ASP A 6 14.08 -7.29 2.71
N ALA A 7 13.89 -6.01 2.40
CA ALA A 7 13.29 -5.04 3.30
C ALA A 7 11.83 -5.43 3.65
N TYR A 8 11.04 -5.83 2.65
CA TYR A 8 9.66 -6.28 2.84
C TYR A 8 9.60 -7.53 3.74
N GLY A 9 10.42 -8.54 3.47
CA GLY A 9 10.49 -9.78 4.25
C GLY A 9 10.91 -9.58 5.71
N ARG A 10 11.75 -8.57 6.00
CA ARG A 10 12.21 -8.23 7.35
C ARG A 10 11.33 -7.24 8.11
N SER A 11 10.22 -6.79 7.52
CA SER A 11 9.42 -5.67 8.06
C SER A 11 10.19 -4.34 8.17
N ASP A 12 11.25 -4.15 7.38
CA ASP A 12 11.99 -2.90 7.36
C ASP A 12 11.30 -1.89 6.43
N TRP A 13 10.18 -1.36 6.92
CA TRP A 13 9.30 -0.49 6.15
C TRP A 13 9.98 0.83 5.77
N SER A 14 10.90 1.32 6.61
CA SER A 14 11.68 2.52 6.32
C SER A 14 12.63 2.29 5.16
N ALA A 15 13.38 1.18 5.17
CA ALA A 15 14.23 0.82 4.03
C ALA A 15 13.40 0.58 2.77
N LEU A 16 12.26 -0.11 2.90
CA LEU A 16 11.34 -0.34 1.78
C LEU A 16 10.85 0.98 1.16
N GLY A 17 10.36 1.92 1.97
CA GLY A 17 9.90 3.23 1.51
C GLY A 17 10.97 4.02 0.74
N SER A 18 12.25 3.92 1.17
CA SER A 18 13.38 4.57 0.50
C SER A 18 13.71 4.03 -0.90
N LEU A 19 13.15 2.86 -1.24
CA LEU A 19 13.29 2.17 -2.53
C LEU A 19 12.09 2.38 -3.44
N VAL A 20 11.06 3.10 -3.00
CA VAL A 20 9.86 3.43 -3.79
C VAL A 20 10.03 4.80 -4.44
N HIS A 21 9.55 4.95 -5.68
CA HIS A 21 9.58 6.23 -6.38
C HIS A 21 8.66 7.26 -5.68
N PRO A 22 9.07 8.54 -5.52
CA PRO A 22 8.26 9.57 -4.86
C PRO A 22 6.85 9.75 -5.46
N ASP A 23 6.74 9.74 -6.79
CA ASP A 23 5.43 9.77 -7.48
C ASP A 23 4.53 8.60 -7.08
N ALA A 24 5.10 7.39 -6.94
CA ALA A 24 4.37 6.19 -6.56
C ALA A 24 3.91 6.26 -5.09
N LEU A 25 4.76 6.78 -4.19
CA LEU A 25 4.37 7.06 -2.80
C LEU A 25 3.23 8.09 -2.71
N THR A 26 3.29 9.13 -3.55
CA THR A 26 2.25 10.17 -3.60
C THR A 26 0.93 9.59 -4.10
N ALA A 27 0.96 8.86 -5.20
CA ALA A 27 -0.23 8.17 -5.74
C ALA A 27 -0.82 7.19 -4.72
N PHE A 28 0.04 6.41 -4.06
CA PHE A 28 -0.35 5.48 -3.01
C PHE A 28 -1.05 6.19 -1.85
N ARG A 29 -0.42 7.24 -1.27
CA ARG A 29 -1.01 8.02 -0.18
C ARG A 29 -2.37 8.59 -0.60
N THR A 30 -2.47 9.17 -1.78
CA THR A 30 -3.72 9.75 -2.29
C THR A 30 -4.82 8.70 -2.39
N ALA A 31 -4.56 7.55 -3.03
CA ALA A 31 -5.55 6.49 -3.18
C ALA A 31 -5.97 5.88 -1.83
N GLN A 32 -5.00 5.61 -0.95
CA GLN A 32 -5.28 4.95 0.32
C GLN A 32 -5.93 5.88 1.35
N LEU A 33 -5.53 7.16 1.39
CA LEU A 33 -6.20 8.16 2.22
C LEU A 33 -7.62 8.44 1.74
N GLY A 34 -7.84 8.55 0.42
CA GLY A 34 -9.17 8.69 -0.16
C GLY A 34 -10.10 7.54 0.24
N SER A 35 -9.61 6.30 0.13
CA SER A 35 -10.33 5.12 0.64
C SER A 35 -10.65 5.25 2.13
N ALA A 36 -9.67 5.64 2.95
CA ALA A 36 -9.84 5.81 4.40
C ALA A 36 -10.94 6.81 4.74
N VAL A 37 -10.94 7.96 4.07
CA VAL A 37 -11.94 9.03 4.23
C VAL A 37 -13.32 8.52 3.80
N GLY A 38 -13.43 7.94 2.61
CA GLY A 38 -14.69 7.43 2.07
C GLY A 38 -15.34 6.39 2.98
N PHE A 39 -14.57 5.41 3.45
CA PHE A 39 -15.05 4.42 4.41
C PHE A 39 -15.43 5.03 5.76
N SER A 40 -14.61 5.95 6.28
CA SER A 40 -14.87 6.62 7.56
C SER A 40 -16.17 7.41 7.52
N LEU A 41 -16.41 8.16 6.44
CA LEU A 41 -17.65 8.91 6.25
C LEU A 41 -18.85 7.98 6.04
N ALA A 42 -18.73 6.94 5.20
CA ALA A 42 -19.79 5.96 5.02
C ALA A 42 -20.23 5.28 6.34
N GLN A 43 -19.30 5.10 7.27
CA GLN A 43 -19.58 4.51 8.58
C GLN A 43 -20.10 5.50 9.61
N ASN A 44 -19.74 6.78 9.54
CA ASN A 44 -20.03 7.74 10.62
C ASN A 44 -21.06 8.81 10.24
N ASP A 45 -21.28 9.07 8.95
CA ASP A 45 -22.25 10.02 8.45
C ASP A 45 -23.57 9.31 8.09
N PRO A 46 -24.69 9.56 8.79
CA PRO A 46 -26.00 9.00 8.48
C PRO A 46 -26.48 9.28 7.06
N GLN A 47 -26.04 10.37 6.42
CA GLN A 47 -26.42 10.72 5.05
C GLN A 47 -25.68 9.87 4.00
N MET A 48 -24.52 9.33 4.37
CA MET A 48 -23.73 8.40 3.56
C MET A 48 -24.06 6.94 3.86
N ARG A 49 -24.50 6.63 5.09
CA ARG A 49 -24.91 5.27 5.49
C ARG A 49 -26.06 4.77 4.60
N GLY A 50 -25.84 3.65 3.91
CA GLY A 50 -26.87 2.97 3.11
C GLY A 50 -26.98 3.44 1.67
N ARG A 51 -26.16 4.40 1.21
CA ARG A 51 -25.99 4.64 -0.22
C ARG A 51 -25.10 3.52 -0.78
N ASN A 52 -25.54 2.84 -1.85
CA ASN A 52 -24.70 1.97 -2.69
C ASN A 52 -23.73 2.85 -3.50
N ILE A 53 -22.84 3.56 -2.82
CA ILE A 53 -21.81 4.36 -3.48
C ILE A 53 -20.67 3.41 -3.81
N GLY A 54 -20.36 3.25 -5.08
CA GLY A 54 -19.03 2.82 -5.47
C GLY A 54 -18.06 3.88 -4.95
N ILE A 55 -17.43 3.62 -3.80
CA ILE A 55 -16.47 4.54 -3.19
C ILE A 55 -15.24 4.58 -4.11
N SER A 56 -15.18 5.54 -5.03
CA SER A 56 -13.95 5.82 -5.75
C SER A 56 -13.03 6.61 -4.83
N PRO A 57 -11.80 6.16 -4.57
CA PRO A 57 -10.89 6.90 -3.69
C PRO A 57 -10.67 8.35 -4.14
N ALA A 58 -10.73 8.59 -5.45
CA ALA A 58 -10.58 9.92 -6.05
C ALA A 58 -11.68 10.92 -5.63
N ASP A 59 -12.85 10.44 -5.20
CA ASP A 59 -13.95 11.31 -4.76
C ASP A 59 -13.72 11.87 -3.34
N PHE A 60 -12.78 11.29 -2.60
CA PHE A 60 -12.55 11.55 -1.18
C PHE A 60 -11.19 12.15 -0.85
N VAL A 61 -10.45 12.61 -1.87
CA VAL A 61 -9.16 13.28 -1.71
C VAL A 61 -9.27 14.80 -1.68
N SER A 62 -10.49 15.36 -1.74
CA SER A 62 -10.71 16.79 -1.59
C SER A 62 -10.45 17.25 -0.16
N GLU A 63 -10.00 18.50 -0.01
CA GLU A 63 -9.78 19.12 1.30
C GLU A 63 -11.05 19.09 2.16
N ASP A 64 -12.22 19.32 1.55
CA ASP A 64 -13.52 19.26 2.22
C ASP A 64 -13.85 17.87 2.75
N ALA A 65 -13.60 16.81 1.99
CA ALA A 65 -13.84 15.44 2.42
C ALA A 65 -12.91 15.05 3.58
N ILE A 66 -11.62 15.39 3.47
CA ILE A 66 -10.63 15.15 4.53
C ILE A 66 -11.01 15.90 5.80
N LYS A 67 -11.42 17.18 5.68
CA LYS A 67 -11.83 18.01 6.81
C LYS A 67 -13.07 17.45 7.51
N LYS A 68 -14.08 16.97 6.76
CA LYS A 68 -15.26 16.30 7.34
C LYS A 68 -14.91 15.06 8.15
N ALA A 69 -13.86 14.34 7.76
CA ALA A 69 -13.42 13.11 8.41
C ALA A 69 -12.30 13.32 9.45
N GLU A 70 -11.77 14.55 9.63
CA GLU A 70 -10.48 14.79 10.28
C GLU A 70 -10.35 14.23 11.71
N GLY A 71 -11.46 14.22 12.45
CA GLY A 71 -11.53 13.73 13.83
C GLY A 71 -11.84 12.24 13.97
N ILE A 72 -12.14 11.55 12.87
CA ILE A 72 -12.49 10.12 12.89
C ILE A 72 -11.21 9.30 13.07
N ARG A 73 -11.20 8.41 14.07
CA ARG A 73 -10.08 7.50 14.34
C ARG A 73 -10.09 6.30 13.40
N VAL A 74 -8.93 5.91 12.91
CA VAL A 74 -8.74 4.74 12.05
C VAL A 74 -8.22 3.57 12.88
N GLY A 75 -9.14 2.68 13.28
CA GLY A 75 -8.86 1.64 14.28
C GLY A 75 -7.79 0.61 13.89
N LYS A 76 -7.55 0.40 12.59
CA LYS A 76 -6.56 -0.55 12.06
C LYS A 76 -5.11 -0.08 12.16
N PHE A 77 -4.90 1.21 12.36
CA PHE A 77 -3.55 1.73 12.55
C PHE A 77 -3.15 1.61 14.03
N PRO A 78 -1.89 1.22 14.32
CA PRO A 78 -1.35 1.27 15.66
C PRO A 78 -1.50 2.67 16.26
N GLY A 79 -1.96 2.74 17.51
CA GLY A 79 -2.25 4.01 18.19
C GLY A 79 -3.55 4.70 17.74
N LYS A 80 -4.29 4.12 16.79
CA LYS A 80 -5.60 4.60 16.30
C LYS A 80 -5.61 6.10 15.94
N PRO A 81 -4.68 6.56 15.07
CA PRO A 81 -4.62 7.96 14.63
C PRO A 81 -5.92 8.39 13.96
N THR A 82 -6.16 9.69 13.95
CA THR A 82 -7.26 10.28 13.18
C THR A 82 -6.93 10.40 11.70
N ILE A 83 -7.95 10.52 10.86
CA ILE A 83 -7.78 10.85 9.43
C ILE A 83 -6.95 12.13 9.26
N GLY A 84 -7.19 13.15 10.07
CA GLY A 84 -6.43 14.40 10.03
C GLY A 84 -4.95 14.20 10.36
N GLU A 85 -4.61 13.32 11.31
CA GLU A 85 -3.23 12.97 11.62
C GLU A 85 -2.57 12.21 10.47
N LEU A 86 -3.26 11.24 9.86
CA LEU A 86 -2.76 10.51 8.69
C LEU A 86 -2.58 11.43 7.47
N ALA A 87 -3.48 12.38 7.27
CA ALA A 87 -3.43 13.35 6.18
C ALA A 87 -2.23 14.32 6.30
N ARG A 88 -1.68 14.53 7.49
CA ARG A 88 -0.50 15.40 7.67
C ARG A 88 0.84 14.70 7.41
N LEU A 89 0.84 13.37 7.33
CA LEU A 89 2.05 12.60 7.03
C LEU A 89 2.53 12.87 5.60
N SER A 90 3.85 12.94 5.43
CA SER A 90 4.44 12.87 4.10
C SER A 90 4.08 11.54 3.41
N PRO A 91 4.14 11.46 2.06
CA PRO A 91 3.88 10.21 1.35
C PRO A 91 4.68 9.00 1.86
N ASN A 92 5.96 9.20 2.19
CA ASN A 92 6.82 8.15 2.72
C ASN A 92 6.41 7.73 4.15
N GLU A 93 6.17 8.69 5.05
CA GLU A 93 5.73 8.37 6.41
C GLU A 93 4.37 7.67 6.42
N PHE A 94 3.46 8.09 5.55
CA PHE A 94 2.16 7.44 5.37
C PHE A 94 2.35 5.99 4.91
N PHE A 95 3.17 5.75 3.89
CA PHE A 95 3.48 4.41 3.39
C PHE A 95 4.08 3.51 4.49
N VAL A 96 5.05 4.01 5.25
CA VAL A 96 5.65 3.27 6.37
C VAL A 96 4.59 2.87 7.40
N ARG A 97 3.75 3.81 7.83
CA ARG A 97 2.68 3.51 8.80
C ARG A 97 1.63 2.55 8.23
N TRP A 98 1.35 2.65 6.93
CA TRP A 98 0.45 1.73 6.25
C TRP A 98 0.97 0.30 6.26
N CYS A 99 2.23 0.09 5.87
CA CYS A 99 2.85 -1.24 5.90
C CYS A 99 2.86 -1.82 7.32
N GLN A 100 3.15 -1.00 8.33
CA GLN A 100 3.06 -1.41 9.74
C GLN A 100 1.64 -1.88 10.10
N ALA A 101 0.62 -1.09 9.77
CA ALA A 101 -0.78 -1.43 10.04
C ALA A 101 -1.21 -2.70 9.30
N ALA A 102 -0.80 -2.85 8.04
CA ALA A 102 -1.19 -3.99 7.20
C ALA A 102 -0.69 -5.35 7.72
N VAL A 103 0.48 -5.35 8.35
CA VAL A 103 1.06 -6.56 8.93
C VAL A 103 0.58 -6.80 10.37
N GLN A 104 0.50 -5.75 11.20
CA GLN A 104 0.13 -5.88 12.61
C GLN A 104 -1.37 -6.17 12.84
N ASP A 105 -2.28 -5.58 12.06
CA ASP A 105 -3.72 -5.85 12.16
C ASP A 105 -4.08 -7.27 11.66
N ASN A 106 -3.12 -7.98 11.05
CA ASN A 106 -3.37 -9.20 10.31
C ASN A 106 -2.49 -10.38 10.74
N GLU A 107 -2.23 -10.53 12.05
CA GLU A 107 -1.41 -11.60 12.63
C GLU A 107 -1.83 -13.04 12.22
N ARG A 108 -3.01 -13.21 11.62
CA ARG A 108 -3.51 -14.48 11.06
C ARG A 108 -4.04 -14.40 9.62
N GLY A 109 -3.93 -13.26 8.94
CA GLY A 109 -4.50 -13.12 7.60
C GLY A 109 -3.47 -13.18 6.48
N PRO A 110 -3.93 -13.09 5.22
CA PRO A 110 -3.13 -13.41 4.04
C PRO A 110 -1.89 -12.51 3.89
N TRP A 111 -1.90 -11.30 4.44
CA TRP A 111 -0.80 -10.34 4.31
C TRP A 111 0.48 -10.77 5.05
N LEU A 112 0.36 -11.32 6.26
CA LEU A 112 1.52 -11.85 6.99
C LEU A 112 2.11 -13.08 6.27
N ALA A 113 1.25 -13.91 5.68
CA ALA A 113 1.69 -15.04 4.85
C ALA A 113 2.43 -14.54 3.60
N MET A 114 1.88 -13.54 2.89
CA MET A 114 2.51 -12.92 1.71
C MET A 114 3.84 -12.22 2.00
N GLN A 115 4.05 -11.76 3.22
CA GLN A 115 5.34 -11.21 3.66
C GLN A 115 6.43 -12.29 3.68
N ARG A 116 6.09 -13.50 4.10
CA ARG A 116 7.02 -14.62 4.25
C ARG A 116 7.24 -15.41 2.96
N VAL A 117 6.42 -15.15 1.95
CA VAL A 117 6.57 -15.78 0.64
C VAL A 117 7.88 -15.35 -0.02
N GLY A 118 8.68 -16.34 -0.42
CA GLY A 118 9.90 -16.12 -1.19
C GLY A 118 9.60 -15.46 -2.53
N ARG A 119 10.46 -14.54 -2.96
CA ARG A 119 10.37 -13.89 -4.27
C ARG A 119 11.65 -14.13 -5.03
N GLN A 120 11.54 -14.79 -6.17
CA GLN A 120 12.68 -15.11 -7.02
C GLN A 120 12.66 -14.25 -8.27
N ILE A 121 13.68 -13.41 -8.45
CA ILE A 121 13.87 -12.66 -9.69
C ILE A 121 14.16 -13.65 -10.82
N ILE A 122 13.45 -13.51 -11.92
CA ILE A 122 13.62 -14.33 -13.14
C ILE A 122 14.49 -13.59 -14.14
N GLY A 123 14.26 -12.28 -14.28
CA GLY A 123 14.99 -11.44 -15.22
C GLY A 123 14.52 -9.99 -15.18
N GLU A 124 15.22 -9.16 -15.95
CA GLU A 124 14.95 -7.73 -16.08
C GLU A 124 14.90 -7.32 -17.55
N ILE A 125 14.05 -6.33 -17.84
CA ILE A 125 13.90 -5.73 -19.15
C ILE A 125 14.07 -4.22 -18.97
N ILE A 126 15.08 -3.63 -19.62
CA ILE A 126 15.25 -2.19 -19.67
C ILE A 126 14.48 -1.70 -20.89
N GLU A 127 13.38 -0.98 -20.68
CA GLU A 127 12.59 -0.41 -21.77
C GLU A 127 13.28 0.82 -22.34
N ASN A 128 13.84 1.67 -21.45
CA ASN A 128 14.61 2.85 -21.82
C ASN A 128 15.47 3.33 -20.63
N ASP A 129 16.16 4.47 -20.80
CA ASP A 129 17.06 5.06 -19.79
C ASP A 129 16.38 5.40 -18.45
N THR A 130 15.06 5.47 -18.43
CA THR A 130 14.25 5.88 -17.26
C THR A 130 13.26 4.84 -16.77
N LEU A 131 13.03 3.76 -17.52
CA LEU A 131 12.05 2.72 -17.20
C LEU A 131 12.62 1.31 -17.41
N ALA A 132 12.46 0.47 -16.40
CA ALA A 132 12.80 -0.94 -16.43
C ALA A 132 11.70 -1.78 -15.78
N HIS A 133 11.67 -3.07 -16.08
CA HIS A 133 10.72 -4.04 -15.52
C HIS A 133 11.49 -5.22 -14.97
N VAL A 134 11.15 -5.64 -13.75
CA VAL A 134 11.71 -6.84 -13.13
C VAL A 134 10.62 -7.88 -13.06
N MET A 135 10.85 -9.00 -13.75
CA MET A 135 9.99 -10.18 -13.69
C MET A 135 10.43 -11.06 -12.53
N TYR A 136 9.48 -11.47 -11.70
CA TYR A 136 9.78 -12.32 -10.55
C TYR A 136 8.64 -13.30 -10.27
N ARG A 137 8.99 -14.38 -9.56
CA ARG A 137 8.04 -15.41 -9.12
C ARG A 137 7.81 -15.30 -7.62
N VAL A 138 6.54 -15.29 -7.23
CA VAL A 138 6.08 -15.38 -5.85
C VAL A 138 5.97 -16.87 -5.48
N GLN A 139 6.88 -17.37 -4.64
CA GLN A 139 6.98 -18.77 -4.22
C GLN A 139 6.06 -19.07 -3.03
N ILE A 140 4.80 -19.39 -3.33
CA ILE A 140 3.87 -19.86 -2.31
C ILE A 140 4.24 -21.31 -2.00
N GLU A 141 4.57 -21.63 -0.74
CA GLU A 141 4.79 -23.00 -0.27
C GLU A 141 3.47 -23.78 -0.28
N SER A 142 3.03 -24.15 -1.48
CA SER A 142 1.93 -25.08 -1.74
C SER A 142 2.33 -25.92 -2.93
N ILE A 143 2.41 -27.23 -2.71
CA ILE A 143 2.88 -28.25 -3.67
C ILE A 143 2.09 -28.31 -4.99
N TYR A 144 1.02 -27.53 -5.15
CA TYR A 144 0.13 -27.54 -6.33
C TYR A 144 0.04 -26.22 -7.11
N LEU A 145 0.70 -25.14 -6.66
CA LEU A 145 0.67 -23.86 -7.38
C LEU A 145 2.07 -23.54 -7.88
N ALA A 146 2.28 -23.64 -9.19
CA ALA A 146 3.39 -22.95 -9.83
C ALA A 146 3.29 -21.47 -9.44
N GLY A 147 4.29 -20.97 -8.69
CA GLY A 147 4.24 -19.63 -8.11
C GLY A 147 3.82 -18.56 -9.12
N LYS A 148 3.07 -17.55 -8.66
CA LYS A 148 2.52 -16.50 -9.53
C LYS A 148 3.68 -15.68 -10.13
N LEU A 149 3.64 -15.48 -11.44
CA LEU A 149 4.53 -14.54 -12.12
C LEU A 149 4.01 -13.13 -11.90
N GLU A 150 4.89 -12.24 -11.46
CA GLU A 150 4.62 -10.84 -11.22
C GLU A 150 5.65 -9.96 -11.93
N VAL A 151 5.27 -8.72 -12.18
CA VAL A 151 6.15 -7.70 -12.75
C VAL A 151 6.17 -6.49 -11.82
N MET A 152 7.37 -6.03 -11.47
CA MET A 152 7.58 -4.77 -10.79
C MET A 152 8.25 -3.80 -11.76
N SER A 153 7.58 -2.70 -12.06
CA SER A 153 8.18 -1.63 -12.87
C SER A 153 9.07 -0.76 -11.98
N LEU A 154 10.19 -0.31 -12.51
CA LEU A 154 11.15 0.57 -11.86
C LEU A 154 11.31 1.84 -12.70
N LYS A 155 11.28 3.00 -12.05
CA LYS A 155 11.56 4.29 -12.66
C LYS A 155 12.86 4.86 -12.12
N LYS A 156 13.69 5.39 -13.00
CA LYS A 156 14.97 6.00 -12.61
C LYS A 156 14.74 7.43 -12.10
N ALA A 157 15.25 7.73 -10.92
CA ALA A 157 15.27 9.07 -10.33
C ALA A 157 16.61 9.29 -9.62
N ASP A 158 17.24 10.44 -9.87
CA ASP A 158 18.55 10.80 -9.31
C ASP A 158 19.62 9.70 -9.47
N GLY A 159 19.63 9.06 -10.65
CA GLY A 159 20.56 7.99 -10.98
C GLY A 159 20.24 6.62 -10.35
N ARG A 160 19.16 6.50 -9.56
CA ARG A 160 18.76 5.26 -8.89
C ARG A 160 17.47 4.70 -9.48
N TRP A 161 17.36 3.37 -9.57
CA TRP A 161 16.12 2.69 -9.92
C TRP A 161 15.22 2.54 -8.70
N LEU A 162 14.00 3.08 -8.77
CA LEU A 162 13.02 3.05 -7.68
C LEU A 162 11.72 2.38 -8.13
N MET A 163 11.05 1.69 -7.22
CA MET A 163 9.87 0.91 -7.54
C MET A 163 8.66 1.77 -7.85
N LEU A 164 7.95 1.39 -8.91
CA LEU A 164 6.56 1.73 -9.14
C LEU A 164 5.74 0.57 -8.56
N LEU A 165 5.16 0.79 -7.37
CA LEU A 165 4.42 -0.21 -6.59
C LEU A 165 3.42 -0.99 -7.46
N ASN A 166 3.25 -2.28 -7.14
CA ASN A 166 2.25 -3.18 -7.75
C ASN A 166 1.37 -3.83 -6.67
N ASP A 167 0.43 -4.69 -7.09
CA ASP A 167 -0.52 -5.34 -6.19
C ASP A 167 0.10 -6.34 -5.19
N ASP A 168 1.30 -6.85 -5.48
CA ASP A 168 2.02 -7.76 -4.58
C ASP A 168 2.53 -7.04 -3.31
N VAL A 169 2.79 -5.73 -3.40
CA VAL A 169 3.23 -4.91 -2.27
C VAL A 169 2.07 -4.04 -1.76
N VAL A 170 1.27 -4.63 -0.86
CA VAL A 170 0.36 -3.98 0.12
C VAL A 170 -0.73 -3.06 -0.46
N TRP A 171 -1.03 -3.14 -1.77
CA TRP A 171 -2.03 -2.27 -2.40
C TRP A 171 -3.47 -2.50 -1.90
N ASN A 172 -3.77 -3.73 -1.44
CA ASN A 172 -5.13 -4.18 -1.12
C ASN A 172 -5.39 -4.41 0.36
N PHE A 173 -4.72 -3.70 1.28
CA PHE A 173 -5.13 -3.75 2.70
C PHE A 173 -6.49 -3.05 2.87
N PRO A 174 -7.59 -3.79 3.12
CA PRO A 174 -8.86 -3.14 3.33
C PRO A 174 -8.79 -2.46 4.70
N LEU A 175 -8.92 -1.15 4.73
CA LEU A 175 -8.95 -0.34 5.97
C LEU A 175 -10.11 -0.70 6.90
N VAL A 176 -10.97 -1.62 6.48
CA VAL A 176 -12.09 -2.14 7.25
C VAL A 176 -12.11 -3.67 7.08
N GLY A 177 -12.13 -4.41 8.18
CA GLY A 177 -12.43 -5.85 8.16
C GLY A 177 -13.96 -6.05 8.18
N PRO A 178 -14.46 -7.25 7.79
CA PRO A 178 -15.82 -7.62 8.15
C PRO A 178 -15.95 -7.60 9.68
N LYS A 179 -17.12 -7.18 10.17
CA LYS A 179 -17.47 -7.27 11.58
C LYS A 179 -17.49 -8.71 12.06
#